data_AF-A0A0C4ET17-F1
#
_entry.id   AF-A0A0C4ET17-F1
#
_cell.length_a   1.000
_cell.length_b   1.000
_cell.length_c   1.000
_cell.angle_alpha   90.00
_cell.angle_beta   90.00
_cell.angle_gamma   90.00
#
_symmetry.space_group_name_H-M   'P 1'
#
loop_
_entity.id
_entity.type
_entity.pdbx_description
1 polymer ?
#
loop_
_entity_poly.entity_id
_entity_poly.type
_entity_poly.pdbx_seq_one_letter_code
_entity_poly.pdbx_strand_id
1 'polypeptide(L)'
;MGVKDMLAQLQKPGSTTPAQDVTARVEDIDWSTDVVQEGFSVKYERYDLIVMPCLETLQNFAYQWKRSEFQAPYTSIVGPTMSGKTRLLMELAHHTCVVYICLRPADSTDQPPRSELAQDMVPRVEQKKDMNILYLSFLTAIFNTVTKFFSNKKTAAQPVVKQLQEWTNYSFQKNNTPKTKFNASVRNGMRAMKEKDAKSLTCSLKDAAMRMSESIQCIQHGHLKVLIAIDEPSNLMDPIDKNHDVSYFCLFRRALSEIPAEKGIFSVFTDTTSKVANFSPSSTEDPSARGHQLGYELFAPIYKISTLDLFVDDVNKPPKNWRELESPARLFNYGCPFYGLYFKGATAKGTPDPIGKTAMIAGAKLLGLSRPPTLQELTPARCFALLGSMIQTRLGSHSPINSTLVSSHAAHCMFIDSTREMIVSDYPPQFVYAAAASKYLVKKDACWVKCIKELAIAVQEGLVALGDAGEMATRLILIRAMQKTQQRIGSEEESIPGGSSVRLVDFLETLTGKPRENMLRGLHTEQNRNKSQLLDRGRIFFNHLSRIEYTPDASDLMNFCTKALRSNVSGGSVGLTSFLRFISDRHLGLNLQN
;
A
#
# COMPACT_ATOMS: atom_id res chain seq x y z
N MET A 1 32.43 -4.82 7.58
CA MET A 1 32.26 -4.01 8.79
C MET A 1 31.38 -4.76 9.79
N GLY A 2 31.91 -5.09 10.97
CA GLY A 2 31.15 -5.73 12.06
C GLY A 2 30.21 -4.74 12.76
N VAL A 3 29.36 -5.23 13.68
CA VAL A 3 28.47 -4.37 14.51
C VAL A 3 29.29 -3.30 15.24
N LYS A 4 30.47 -3.67 15.77
CA LYS A 4 31.40 -2.75 16.45
C LYS A 4 31.92 -1.64 15.53
N ASP A 5 32.28 -1.97 14.30
CA ASP A 5 32.80 -0.98 13.35
C ASP A 5 31.70 -0.01 12.87
N MET A 6 30.46 -0.48 12.75
CA MET A 6 29.29 0.36 12.42
C MET A 6 29.05 1.39 13.54
N LEU A 7 29.10 0.95 14.81
CA LEU A 7 28.97 1.84 15.97
C LEU A 7 30.09 2.88 16.01
N ALA A 8 31.32 2.49 15.65
CA ALA A 8 32.45 3.41 15.57
C ALA A 8 32.29 4.48 14.46
N GLN A 9 31.62 4.17 13.34
CA GLN A 9 31.36 5.14 12.28
C GLN A 9 30.28 6.17 12.60
N LEU A 10 29.38 5.87 13.55
CA LEU A 10 28.35 6.80 14.01
C LEU A 10 28.92 7.96 14.85
N GLN A 11 30.12 7.81 15.40
CA GLN A 11 30.77 8.83 16.24
C GLN A 11 31.44 9.98 15.45
N LYS A 12 31.36 9.98 14.11
CA LYS A 12 31.93 11.04 13.26
C LYS A 12 30.88 12.11 12.92
N PRO A 13 31.15 13.41 13.13
CA PRO A 13 30.22 14.49 12.81
C PRO A 13 29.88 14.48 11.31
N GLY A 14 28.59 14.50 10.97
CA GLY A 14 28.12 14.60 9.58
C GLY A 14 27.51 15.96 9.31
N SER A 15 27.86 16.58 8.18
CA SER A 15 27.23 17.81 7.69
C SER A 15 25.88 17.48 7.03
N THR A 16 24.82 18.15 7.46
CA THR A 16 23.48 18.10 6.89
C THR A 16 23.25 19.29 5.97
N THR A 17 23.05 19.02 4.69
CA THR A 17 22.50 20.00 3.73
C THR A 17 21.11 19.52 3.33
N PRO A 18 20.08 20.38 3.29
CA PRO A 18 18.73 19.95 2.90
C PRO A 18 18.71 19.55 1.43
N ALA A 19 18.34 18.31 1.15
CA ALA A 19 18.09 17.85 -0.22
C ALA A 19 16.69 18.30 -0.64
N GLN A 20 16.61 19.00 -1.78
CA GLN A 20 15.34 19.31 -2.45
C GLN A 20 14.64 18.00 -2.86
N ASP A 21 13.36 17.91 -2.51
CA ASP A 21 12.50 16.77 -2.82
C ASP A 21 12.16 16.82 -4.32
N VAL A 22 13.03 16.25 -5.14
CA VAL A 22 12.76 16.04 -6.56
C VAL A 22 11.79 14.87 -6.63
N THR A 23 10.52 15.16 -6.91
CA THR A 23 9.50 14.19 -7.33
C THR A 23 9.93 13.60 -8.67
N ALA A 24 10.89 12.68 -8.63
CA ALA A 24 11.34 11.93 -9.80
C ALA A 24 10.19 11.03 -10.25
N ARG A 25 9.84 11.12 -11.54
CA ARG A 25 8.90 10.20 -12.19
C ARG A 25 9.31 8.77 -11.86
N VAL A 26 8.37 7.96 -11.40
CA VAL A 26 8.59 6.53 -11.23
C VAL A 26 8.80 5.98 -12.65
N GLU A 27 10.05 5.70 -13.01
CA GLU A 27 10.40 4.91 -14.19
C GLU A 27 9.58 3.61 -14.18
N ASP A 28 9.29 3.02 -15.34
CA ASP A 28 8.46 1.81 -15.39
C ASP A 28 9.12 0.61 -14.68
N ILE A 29 8.32 -0.15 -13.92
CA ILE A 29 8.81 -1.38 -13.30
C ILE A 29 8.86 -2.47 -14.36
N ASP A 30 10.04 -3.05 -14.55
CA ASP A 30 10.21 -4.23 -15.40
C ASP A 30 9.55 -5.45 -14.73
N TRP A 31 8.33 -5.78 -15.16
CA TRP A 31 7.56 -6.97 -14.76
C TRP A 31 6.86 -7.63 -15.95
N SER A 32 6.33 -8.84 -15.76
CA SER A 32 5.49 -9.48 -16.76
C SER A 32 4.04 -8.99 -16.63
N THR A 33 3.61 -8.15 -17.57
CA THR A 33 2.23 -7.64 -17.63
C THR A 33 1.19 -8.76 -17.66
N ASP A 34 1.45 -9.84 -18.41
CA ASP A 34 0.52 -10.96 -18.49
C ASP A 34 0.37 -11.69 -17.14
N VAL A 35 1.45 -11.84 -16.37
CA VAL A 35 1.40 -12.42 -15.01
C VAL A 35 0.56 -11.54 -14.09
N VAL A 36 0.75 -10.21 -14.15
CA VAL A 36 -0.04 -9.27 -13.34
C VAL A 36 -1.53 -9.35 -13.71
N GLN A 37 -1.84 -9.38 -15.00
CA GLN A 37 -3.22 -9.45 -15.49
C GLN A 37 -3.93 -10.76 -15.16
N GLU A 38 -3.21 -11.89 -15.17
CA GLU A 38 -3.73 -13.18 -14.68
C GLU A 38 -4.10 -13.13 -13.20
N GLY A 39 -3.33 -12.38 -12.39
CA GLY A 39 -3.61 -12.14 -10.98
C GLY A 39 -5.01 -11.53 -10.72
N PHE A 40 -5.50 -10.69 -11.64
CA PHE A 40 -6.87 -10.14 -11.55
C PHE A 40 -7.98 -11.17 -11.78
N SER A 41 -7.65 -12.37 -12.27
CA SER A 41 -8.62 -13.44 -12.57
C SER A 41 -8.65 -14.55 -11.52
N VAL A 42 -7.73 -14.54 -10.54
CA VAL A 42 -7.72 -15.50 -9.42
C VAL A 42 -8.96 -15.31 -8.55
N LYS A 43 -9.52 -16.37 -7.96
CA LYS A 43 -10.67 -16.27 -7.03
C LYS A 43 -10.39 -15.23 -5.92
N TYR A 44 -11.39 -14.40 -5.61
CA TYR A 44 -11.28 -13.42 -4.53
C TYR A 44 -11.46 -14.11 -3.16
N GLU A 45 -10.57 -13.82 -2.22
CA GLU A 45 -10.57 -14.40 -0.88
C GLU A 45 -11.14 -13.44 0.16
N ARG A 46 -11.71 -13.99 1.25
CA ARG A 46 -12.32 -13.23 2.36
C ARG A 46 -13.37 -12.20 1.90
N TYR A 47 -14.18 -12.58 0.92
CA TYR A 47 -15.21 -11.74 0.31
C TYR A 47 -16.11 -11.03 1.33
N ASP A 48 -16.65 -11.78 2.30
CA ASP A 48 -17.57 -11.27 3.32
C ASP A 48 -16.91 -10.32 4.33
N LEU A 49 -15.57 -10.32 4.42
CA LEU A 49 -14.81 -9.46 5.33
C LEU A 49 -14.29 -8.20 4.64
N ILE A 50 -14.36 -8.12 3.31
CA ILE A 50 -13.74 -7.03 2.53
C ILE A 50 -14.74 -6.38 1.59
N VAL A 51 -15.37 -7.17 0.70
CA VAL A 51 -16.26 -6.63 -0.33
C VAL A 51 -17.58 -6.18 0.29
N MET A 52 -18.21 -7.04 1.10
CA MET A 52 -19.52 -6.74 1.68
C MET A 52 -19.50 -5.52 2.61
N PRO A 53 -18.55 -5.38 3.56
CA PRO A 53 -18.51 -4.19 4.43
C PRO A 53 -18.18 -2.90 3.66
N CYS A 54 -17.33 -3.00 2.63
CA CYS A 54 -17.04 -1.85 1.76
C CYS A 54 -18.28 -1.43 0.96
N LEU A 55 -19.02 -2.39 0.40
CA LEU A 55 -20.28 -2.14 -0.30
C LEU A 55 -21.31 -1.47 0.62
N GLU A 56 -21.49 -1.98 1.83
CA GLU A 56 -22.40 -1.42 2.83
C GLU A 56 -22.03 0.03 3.17
N THR A 57 -20.73 0.29 3.38
CA THR A 57 -20.22 1.65 3.63
C THR A 57 -20.56 2.59 2.46
N LEU A 58 -20.31 2.16 1.22
CA LEU A 58 -20.61 2.96 0.03
C LEU A 58 -22.12 3.17 -0.19
N GLN A 59 -22.94 2.18 0.15
CA GLN A 59 -24.40 2.30 0.13
C GLN A 59 -24.89 3.34 1.14
N ASN A 60 -24.35 3.31 2.36
CA ASN A 60 -24.66 4.28 3.41
C ASN A 60 -24.24 5.69 2.99
N PHE A 61 -23.05 5.87 2.41
CA PHE A 61 -22.61 7.17 1.90
C PHE A 61 -23.48 7.68 0.75
N ALA A 62 -23.86 6.81 -0.19
CA ALA A 62 -24.76 7.16 -1.29
C ALA A 62 -26.15 7.59 -0.78
N TYR A 63 -26.64 6.98 0.30
CA TYR A 63 -27.88 7.36 0.97
C TYR A 63 -27.79 8.71 1.70
N GLN A 64 -26.66 8.96 2.39
CA GLN A 64 -26.43 10.19 3.14
C GLN A 64 -26.15 11.41 2.24
N TRP A 65 -25.80 11.21 0.97
CA TRP A 65 -25.47 12.29 0.05
C TRP A 65 -26.54 13.38 -0.02
N LYS A 66 -26.18 14.56 0.47
CA LYS A 66 -26.91 15.81 0.31
C LYS A 66 -25.92 16.94 0.08
N ARG A 67 -26.19 17.76 -0.94
CA ARG A 67 -25.35 18.91 -1.30
C ARG A 67 -25.23 19.97 -0.20
N SER A 68 -26.24 20.07 0.68
CA SER A 68 -26.24 21.01 1.80
C SER A 68 -25.30 20.59 2.94
N GLU A 69 -24.96 19.31 3.04
CA GLU A 69 -24.15 18.74 4.13
C GLU A 69 -22.73 18.43 3.64
N PHE A 70 -22.61 17.82 2.45
CA PHE A 70 -21.34 17.36 1.89
C PHE A 70 -20.92 18.16 0.65
N GLN A 71 -19.61 18.25 0.42
CA GLN A 71 -19.06 18.96 -0.74
C GLN A 71 -19.38 18.27 -2.08
N ALA A 72 -19.32 16.93 -2.14
CA ALA A 72 -19.62 16.12 -3.33
C ALA A 72 -19.83 14.63 -2.92
N PRO A 73 -20.51 13.81 -3.75
CA PRO A 73 -20.79 12.40 -3.45
C PRO A 73 -19.57 11.51 -3.74
N TYR A 74 -18.51 11.64 -2.95
CA TYR A 74 -17.33 10.81 -3.09
C TYR A 74 -16.64 10.46 -1.78
N THR A 75 -15.89 9.36 -1.81
CA THR A 75 -14.88 9.02 -0.80
C THR A 75 -13.57 8.59 -1.48
N SER A 76 -12.53 8.36 -0.69
CA SER A 76 -11.25 7.83 -1.13
C SER A 76 -11.02 6.44 -0.53
N ILE A 77 -10.53 5.50 -1.34
CA ILE A 77 -9.99 4.24 -0.84
C ILE A 77 -8.47 4.41 -0.74
N VAL A 78 -7.96 4.44 0.49
CA VAL A 78 -6.55 4.71 0.79
C VAL A 78 -5.87 3.42 1.20
N GLY A 79 -4.69 3.17 0.63
CA GLY A 79 -3.89 2.01 1.00
C GLY A 79 -2.67 1.90 0.09
N PRO A 80 -1.64 1.14 0.49
CA PRO A 80 -0.40 1.08 -0.26
C PRO A 80 -0.63 0.46 -1.64
N THR A 81 0.30 0.68 -2.57
CA THR A 81 0.33 -0.06 -3.83
C THR A 81 0.33 -1.56 -3.54
N MET A 82 -0.22 -2.36 -4.45
CA MET A 82 -0.25 -3.83 -4.34
C MET A 82 -1.17 -4.41 -3.25
N SER A 83 -1.93 -3.57 -2.54
CA SER A 83 -2.94 -4.00 -1.54
C SER A 83 -4.25 -4.53 -2.12
N GLY A 84 -4.45 -4.47 -3.44
CA GLY A 84 -5.66 -4.99 -4.09
C GLY A 84 -6.84 -4.01 -4.24
N LYS A 85 -6.61 -2.69 -4.13
CA LYS A 85 -7.65 -1.66 -4.33
C LYS A 85 -8.41 -1.79 -5.65
N THR A 86 -7.71 -1.84 -6.79
CA THR A 86 -8.34 -2.04 -8.10
C THR A 86 -9.13 -3.35 -8.14
N ARG A 87 -8.60 -4.41 -7.52
CA ARG A 87 -9.29 -5.69 -7.47
C ARG A 87 -10.58 -5.63 -6.64
N LEU A 88 -10.60 -4.87 -5.55
CA LEU A 88 -11.82 -4.57 -4.79
C LEU A 88 -12.88 -3.86 -5.66
N LEU A 89 -12.47 -2.87 -6.46
CA LEU A 89 -13.38 -2.19 -7.40
C LEU A 89 -13.98 -3.17 -8.44
N MET A 90 -13.21 -4.15 -8.91
CA MET A 90 -13.70 -5.20 -9.80
C MET A 90 -14.75 -6.08 -9.12
N GLU A 91 -14.55 -6.45 -7.86
CA GLU A 91 -15.52 -7.26 -7.12
C GLU A 91 -16.81 -6.48 -6.77
N LEU A 92 -16.69 -5.18 -6.49
CA LEU A 92 -17.86 -4.31 -6.32
C LEU A 92 -18.72 -4.23 -7.60
N ALA A 93 -18.12 -4.43 -8.77
CA ALA A 93 -18.84 -4.47 -10.05
C ALA A 93 -19.79 -5.67 -10.19
N HIS A 94 -19.68 -6.68 -9.33
CA HIS A 94 -20.67 -7.76 -9.23
C HIS A 94 -21.96 -7.32 -8.50
N HIS A 95 -21.93 -6.20 -7.76
CA HIS A 95 -23.03 -5.73 -6.92
C HIS A 95 -23.66 -4.42 -7.38
N THR A 96 -22.88 -3.58 -8.06
CA THR A 96 -23.35 -2.27 -8.53
C THR A 96 -22.74 -1.93 -9.88
N CYS A 97 -23.34 -0.99 -10.62
CA CYS A 97 -22.81 -0.56 -11.90
C CYS A 97 -21.56 0.30 -11.68
N VAL A 98 -20.37 -0.26 -11.88
CA VAL A 98 -19.10 0.46 -11.75
C VAL A 98 -18.71 1.09 -13.10
N VAL A 99 -18.54 2.41 -13.12
CA VAL A 99 -17.89 3.14 -14.21
C VAL A 99 -16.42 3.34 -13.82
N TYR A 100 -15.54 2.51 -14.34
CA TYR A 100 -14.12 2.51 -13.99
C TYR A 100 -13.27 3.30 -14.99
N ILE A 101 -12.43 4.22 -14.50
CA ILE A 101 -11.50 5.02 -15.31
C ILE A 101 -10.16 5.12 -14.58
N CYS A 102 -9.09 4.59 -15.19
CA CYS A 102 -7.72 4.73 -14.71
C CYS A 102 -7.02 5.91 -15.40
N LEU A 103 -6.57 6.89 -14.62
CA LEU A 103 -5.94 8.14 -15.07
C LEU A 103 -4.41 8.11 -15.12
N ARG A 104 -3.81 6.92 -14.93
CA ARG A 104 -2.36 6.65 -15.04
C ARG A 104 -1.74 7.32 -16.29
N PRO A 105 -0.51 7.87 -16.25
CA PRO A 105 0.14 8.52 -17.40
C PRO A 105 0.14 7.68 -18.69
N ALA A 106 0.15 8.36 -19.85
CA ALA A 106 0.01 7.71 -21.16
C ALA A 106 1.22 6.84 -21.54
N ASP A 107 2.38 7.13 -20.98
CA ASP A 107 3.65 6.41 -21.16
C ASP A 107 3.85 5.29 -20.14
N SER A 108 2.98 5.15 -19.14
CA SER A 108 3.17 4.16 -18.08
C SER A 108 2.78 2.74 -18.52
N THR A 109 3.63 1.79 -18.15
CA THR A 109 3.43 0.34 -18.35
C THR A 109 2.81 -0.36 -17.14
N ASP A 110 2.63 0.37 -16.04
CA ASP A 110 2.07 -0.17 -14.80
C ASP A 110 0.61 -0.65 -15.01
N GLN A 111 0.10 -1.44 -14.06
CA GLN A 111 -1.22 -2.08 -14.13
C GLN A 111 -2.13 -1.60 -12.99
N PRO A 112 -3.45 -1.45 -13.24
CA PRO A 112 -4.14 -1.61 -14.52
C PRO A 112 -3.75 -0.52 -15.55
N PRO A 113 -3.96 -0.78 -16.86
CA PRO A 113 -3.56 0.15 -17.91
C PRO A 113 -4.41 1.42 -17.91
N ARG A 114 -3.85 2.52 -18.42
CA ARG A 114 -4.57 3.78 -18.63
C ARG A 114 -5.85 3.53 -19.45
N SER A 115 -6.97 4.05 -18.96
CA SER A 115 -8.24 4.01 -19.69
C SER A 115 -8.21 5.01 -20.85
N GLU A 116 -8.77 4.67 -22.01
CA GLU A 116 -8.78 5.63 -23.13
C GLU A 116 -9.54 6.93 -22.79
N LEU A 117 -10.57 6.88 -21.93
CA LEU A 117 -11.29 8.08 -21.50
C LEU A 117 -10.45 9.02 -20.62
N ALA A 118 -9.30 8.58 -20.12
CA ALA A 118 -8.40 9.44 -19.33
C ALA A 118 -7.87 10.62 -20.15
N GLN A 119 -7.71 10.46 -21.47
CA GLN A 119 -7.32 11.57 -22.37
C GLN A 119 -8.42 12.64 -22.52
N ASP A 120 -9.68 12.24 -22.29
CA ASP A 120 -10.83 13.12 -22.34
C ASP A 120 -11.00 13.86 -20.99
N MET A 121 -10.63 13.23 -19.86
CA MET A 121 -10.65 13.84 -18.52
C MET A 121 -9.42 14.72 -18.23
N VAL A 122 -8.26 14.41 -18.81
CA VAL A 122 -7.00 15.15 -18.65
C VAL A 122 -6.51 15.57 -20.04
N PRO A 123 -7.17 16.55 -20.69
CA PRO A 123 -6.75 17.04 -22.00
C PRO A 123 -5.40 17.76 -21.91
N ARG A 124 -4.67 17.82 -23.03
CA ARG A 124 -3.42 18.60 -23.10
C ARG A 124 -3.74 20.08 -22.88
N VAL A 125 -2.92 20.77 -22.08
CA VAL A 125 -3.08 22.18 -21.66
C VAL A 125 -3.24 23.14 -22.84
N GLU A 126 -2.70 22.79 -24.01
CA GLU A 126 -2.81 23.56 -25.26
C GLU A 126 -4.25 23.62 -25.80
N GLN A 127 -5.10 22.64 -25.43
CA GLN A 127 -6.51 22.65 -25.74
C GLN A 127 -7.21 23.62 -24.78
N LYS A 128 -7.42 24.87 -25.20
CA LYS A 128 -8.24 25.86 -24.46
C LYS A 128 -9.69 25.36 -24.34
N LYS A 129 -9.95 24.48 -23.39
CA LYS A 129 -11.26 23.96 -23.04
C LYS A 129 -11.68 24.55 -21.71
N ASP A 130 -12.94 24.95 -21.60
CA ASP A 130 -13.54 25.19 -20.30
C ASP A 130 -13.73 23.82 -19.62
N MET A 131 -12.93 23.58 -18.59
CA MET A 131 -12.89 22.31 -17.88
C MET A 131 -14.17 22.03 -17.09
N ASN A 132 -14.90 23.07 -16.66
CA ASN A 132 -16.18 22.90 -15.99
C ASN A 132 -17.24 22.38 -16.97
N ILE A 133 -17.33 23.02 -18.14
CA ILE A 133 -18.18 22.55 -19.26
C ILE A 133 -17.81 21.12 -19.66
N LEU A 134 -16.50 20.83 -19.75
CA LEU A 134 -16.01 19.50 -20.09
C LEU A 134 -16.47 18.44 -19.09
N TYR A 135 -16.30 18.65 -17.79
CA TYR A 135 -16.66 17.65 -16.78
C TYR A 135 -18.17 17.46 -16.63
N LEU A 136 -18.97 18.53 -16.72
CA LEU A 136 -20.43 18.42 -16.78
C LEU A 136 -20.87 17.61 -18.01
N SER A 137 -20.29 17.89 -19.17
CA SER A 137 -20.56 17.15 -20.41
C SER A 137 -20.13 15.69 -20.31
N PHE A 138 -18.97 15.44 -19.70
CA PHE A 138 -18.40 14.10 -19.52
C PHE A 138 -19.30 13.23 -18.65
N LEU A 139 -19.67 13.70 -17.47
CA LEU A 139 -20.58 12.98 -16.55
C LEU A 139 -21.97 12.76 -17.18
N THR A 140 -22.51 13.79 -17.85
CA THR A 140 -23.79 13.68 -18.57
C THR A 140 -23.73 12.61 -19.66
N ALA A 141 -22.63 12.53 -20.41
CA ALA A 141 -22.44 11.51 -21.45
C ALA A 141 -22.30 10.10 -20.86
N ILE A 142 -21.61 9.95 -19.72
CA ILE A 142 -21.53 8.69 -18.98
C ILE A 142 -22.93 8.23 -18.56
N PHE A 143 -23.71 9.08 -17.88
CA PHE A 143 -25.04 8.71 -17.39
C PHE A 143 -26.00 8.36 -18.52
N ASN A 144 -25.96 9.08 -19.64
CA ASN A 144 -26.73 8.73 -20.83
C ASN A 144 -26.28 7.39 -21.44
N THR A 145 -24.98 7.08 -21.42
CA THR A 145 -24.45 5.80 -21.94
C THR A 145 -24.90 4.63 -21.06
N VAL A 146 -24.82 4.80 -19.74
CA VAL A 146 -25.33 3.85 -18.76
C VAL A 146 -26.83 3.63 -18.97
N THR A 147 -27.62 4.71 -19.05
CA THR A 147 -29.08 4.64 -19.32
C THR A 147 -29.37 3.81 -20.57
N LYS A 148 -28.71 4.13 -21.69
CA LYS A 148 -28.91 3.41 -22.97
C LYS A 148 -28.58 1.92 -22.86
N PHE A 149 -27.57 1.56 -22.08
CA PHE A 149 -27.18 0.17 -21.86
C PHE A 149 -28.26 -0.58 -21.08
N PHE A 150 -28.65 -0.08 -19.90
CA PHE A 150 -29.60 -0.78 -19.02
C PHE A 150 -31.05 -0.73 -19.52
N SER A 151 -31.44 0.32 -20.26
CA SER A 151 -32.74 0.38 -20.92
C SER A 151 -32.83 -0.47 -22.20
N ASN A 152 -31.75 -1.11 -22.65
CA ASN A 152 -31.81 -1.98 -23.82
C ASN A 152 -32.71 -3.19 -23.53
N LYS A 153 -33.70 -3.46 -24.41
CA LYS A 153 -34.67 -4.55 -24.22
C LYS A 153 -34.02 -5.91 -23.92
N LYS A 154 -32.87 -6.21 -24.54
CA LYS A 154 -32.17 -7.49 -24.32
C LYS A 154 -31.55 -7.54 -22.93
N THR A 155 -30.91 -6.46 -22.49
CA THR A 155 -30.27 -6.34 -21.18
C THR A 155 -31.32 -6.28 -20.06
N ALA A 156 -32.35 -5.44 -20.21
CA ALA A 156 -33.43 -5.28 -19.23
C ALA A 156 -34.21 -6.59 -18.96
N ALA A 157 -34.24 -7.53 -19.92
CA ALA A 157 -34.86 -8.83 -19.75
C ALA A 157 -34.01 -9.83 -18.94
N GLN A 158 -32.73 -9.54 -18.69
CA GLN A 158 -31.83 -10.41 -17.92
C GLN A 158 -31.95 -10.13 -16.41
N PRO A 159 -31.61 -11.10 -15.54
CA PRO A 159 -31.40 -10.85 -14.11
C PRO A 159 -30.33 -9.78 -13.86
N VAL A 160 -30.50 -8.95 -12.83
CA VAL A 160 -29.59 -7.81 -12.52
C VAL A 160 -28.11 -8.22 -12.47
N VAL A 161 -27.79 -9.37 -11.85
CA VAL A 161 -26.42 -9.90 -11.77
C VAL A 161 -25.81 -10.11 -13.18
N LYS A 162 -26.59 -10.63 -14.14
CA LYS A 162 -26.13 -10.78 -15.53
C LYS A 162 -25.97 -9.42 -16.22
N GLN A 163 -26.87 -8.47 -15.97
CA GLN A 163 -26.75 -7.12 -16.52
C GLN A 163 -25.45 -6.45 -16.07
N LEU A 164 -25.10 -6.56 -14.78
CA LEU A 164 -23.84 -6.03 -14.25
C LEU A 164 -22.60 -6.74 -14.79
N GLN A 165 -22.67 -8.05 -15.00
CA GLN A 165 -21.58 -8.80 -15.62
C GLN A 165 -21.37 -8.35 -17.08
N GLU A 166 -22.44 -8.18 -17.85
CA GLU A 166 -22.37 -7.65 -19.22
C GLU A 166 -21.85 -6.21 -19.24
N TRP A 167 -22.30 -5.37 -18.30
CA TRP A 167 -21.80 -4.01 -18.14
C TRP A 167 -20.29 -3.99 -17.87
N THR A 168 -19.84 -4.79 -16.91
CA THR A 168 -18.41 -4.90 -16.55
C THR A 168 -17.58 -5.33 -17.76
N ASN A 169 -18.07 -6.30 -18.56
CA ASN A 169 -17.41 -6.70 -19.79
C ASN A 169 -17.40 -5.59 -20.86
N TYR A 170 -18.41 -4.75 -20.90
CA TYR A 170 -18.54 -3.62 -21.82
C TYR A 170 -17.66 -2.42 -21.46
N SER A 171 -17.52 -2.09 -20.17
CA SER A 171 -16.93 -0.82 -19.71
C SER A 171 -15.63 -0.94 -18.91
N PHE A 172 -15.39 -2.04 -18.20
CA PHE A 172 -14.26 -2.15 -17.26
C PHE A 172 -12.98 -2.64 -17.95
N GLN A 173 -12.01 -1.75 -18.13
CA GLN A 173 -10.71 -2.08 -18.73
C GLN A 173 -9.76 -2.69 -17.69
N LYS A 174 -9.84 -4.02 -17.49
CA LYS A 174 -8.97 -4.77 -16.55
C LYS A 174 -7.60 -5.15 -17.13
N ASN A 175 -7.42 -5.07 -18.44
CA ASN A 175 -6.24 -5.49 -19.17
C ASN A 175 -6.04 -4.60 -20.40
N ASN A 176 -5.09 -4.95 -21.27
CA ASN A 176 -4.78 -4.17 -22.47
C ASN A 176 -5.87 -4.22 -23.56
N THR A 177 -7.00 -4.92 -23.35
CA THR A 177 -8.12 -4.92 -24.29
C THR A 177 -8.93 -3.62 -24.13
N PRO A 178 -8.90 -2.71 -25.11
CA PRO A 178 -9.58 -1.42 -24.97
C PRO A 178 -11.09 -1.57 -25.05
N LYS A 179 -11.83 -0.73 -24.30
CA LYS A 179 -13.30 -0.71 -24.28
C LYS A 179 -13.87 0.25 -25.32
N THR A 180 -13.45 0.06 -26.57
CA THR A 180 -13.69 0.99 -27.69
C THR A 180 -15.17 1.39 -27.87
N LYS A 181 -16.10 0.43 -27.74
CA LYS A 181 -17.55 0.71 -27.87
C LYS A 181 -18.07 1.62 -26.76
N PHE A 182 -17.65 1.39 -25.51
CA PHE A 182 -17.99 2.25 -24.38
C PHE A 182 -17.37 3.63 -24.55
N ASN A 183 -16.07 3.69 -24.83
CA ASN A 183 -15.33 4.93 -25.03
C ASN A 183 -15.93 5.79 -26.15
N ALA A 184 -16.24 5.17 -27.30
CA ALA A 184 -16.89 5.85 -28.43
C ALA A 184 -18.30 6.35 -28.07
N SER A 185 -19.07 5.60 -27.28
CA SER A 185 -20.42 6.00 -26.87
C SER A 185 -20.38 7.26 -26.00
N VAL A 186 -19.44 7.32 -25.05
CA VAL A 186 -19.22 8.51 -24.20
C VAL A 186 -18.77 9.70 -25.05
N ARG A 187 -17.74 9.55 -25.90
CA ARG A 187 -17.25 10.65 -26.76
C ARG A 187 -18.30 11.16 -27.74
N ASN A 188 -19.11 10.27 -28.30
CA ASN A 188 -20.21 10.67 -29.18
C ASN A 188 -21.31 11.38 -28.40
N GLY A 189 -21.59 10.92 -27.17
CA GLY A 189 -22.49 11.61 -26.24
C GLY A 189 -22.04 13.05 -25.97
N MET A 190 -20.77 13.25 -25.64
CA MET A 190 -20.20 14.60 -25.43
C MET A 190 -20.29 15.48 -26.67
N ARG A 191 -19.97 14.94 -27.85
CA ARG A 191 -20.02 15.68 -29.13
C ARG A 191 -21.43 16.05 -29.57
N ALA A 192 -22.44 15.29 -29.16
CA ALA A 192 -23.84 15.50 -29.53
C ALA A 192 -24.57 16.53 -28.63
N MET A 193 -23.93 17.00 -27.55
CA MET A 193 -24.53 18.00 -26.65
C MET A 193 -24.71 19.34 -27.37
N LYS A 194 -25.88 19.94 -27.19
CA LYS A 194 -26.23 21.24 -27.80
C LYS A 194 -25.93 22.40 -26.85
N GLU A 195 -25.93 22.10 -25.56
CA GLU A 195 -25.65 22.98 -24.46
C GLU A 195 -24.19 23.47 -24.52
N LYS A 196 -24.00 24.78 -24.37
CA LYS A 196 -22.67 25.42 -24.44
C LYS A 196 -22.31 26.20 -23.18
N ASP A 197 -23.21 26.27 -22.22
CA ASP A 197 -23.01 26.98 -20.96
C ASP A 197 -23.17 26.04 -19.77
N ALA A 198 -22.52 26.36 -18.66
CA ALA A 198 -22.50 25.51 -17.47
C ALA A 198 -23.88 25.31 -16.83
N LYS A 199 -24.79 26.29 -16.94
CA LYS A 199 -26.12 26.21 -16.30
C LYS A 199 -27.02 25.21 -17.04
N SER A 200 -27.07 25.28 -18.36
CA SER A 200 -27.83 24.31 -19.17
C SER A 200 -27.26 22.89 -19.08
N LEU A 201 -25.93 22.75 -19.05
CA LEU A 201 -25.27 21.47 -18.83
C LEU A 201 -25.54 20.89 -17.43
N THR A 202 -25.64 21.75 -16.41
CA THR A 202 -26.01 21.32 -15.05
C THR A 202 -27.42 20.72 -15.03
N CYS A 203 -28.39 21.34 -15.71
CA CYS A 203 -29.73 20.75 -15.85
C CYS A 203 -29.68 19.41 -16.58
N SER A 204 -28.93 19.35 -17.69
CA SER A 204 -28.75 18.12 -18.48
C SER A 204 -28.13 16.98 -17.68
N LEU A 205 -27.15 17.30 -16.82
CA LEU A 205 -26.52 16.35 -15.91
C LEU A 205 -27.54 15.78 -14.91
N LYS A 206 -28.36 16.65 -14.31
CA LYS A 206 -29.40 16.25 -13.35
C LYS A 206 -30.44 15.35 -14.02
N ASP A 207 -30.89 15.70 -15.22
CA ASP A 207 -31.84 14.89 -16.00
C ASP A 207 -31.25 13.55 -16.44
N ALA A 208 -29.97 13.53 -16.81
CA ALA A 208 -29.27 12.28 -17.14
C ALA A 208 -29.09 11.39 -15.90
N ALA A 209 -28.76 11.97 -14.75
CA ALA A 209 -28.64 11.25 -13.47
C ALA A 209 -29.98 10.63 -13.04
N MET A 210 -31.09 11.36 -13.19
CA MET A 210 -32.43 10.85 -12.89
C MET A 210 -32.81 9.66 -13.77
N ARG A 211 -32.73 9.83 -15.11
CA ARG A 211 -33.04 8.75 -16.06
C ARG A 211 -32.15 7.54 -15.89
N MET A 212 -30.87 7.75 -15.59
CA MET A 212 -29.93 6.68 -15.32
C MET A 212 -30.33 5.91 -14.05
N SER A 213 -30.67 6.61 -12.97
CA SER A 213 -31.13 5.97 -11.73
C SER A 213 -32.39 5.14 -11.95
N GLU A 214 -33.33 5.62 -12.77
CA GLU A 214 -34.56 4.89 -13.12
C GLU A 214 -34.29 3.67 -14.00
N SER A 215 -33.23 3.70 -14.82
CA SER A 215 -32.88 2.59 -15.72
C SER A 215 -32.25 1.38 -15.03
N ILE A 216 -31.68 1.56 -13.82
CA ILE A 216 -30.97 0.51 -13.10
C ILE A 216 -31.79 0.04 -11.90
N GLN A 217 -32.02 -1.27 -11.83
CA GLN A 217 -32.56 -1.91 -10.63
C GLN A 217 -31.42 -2.17 -9.64
N CYS A 218 -31.64 -1.87 -8.36
CA CYS A 218 -30.68 -2.21 -7.31
C CYS A 218 -30.61 -3.73 -7.12
N ILE A 219 -29.42 -4.23 -6.79
CA ILE A 219 -29.30 -5.53 -6.15
C ILE A 219 -29.71 -5.36 -4.68
N GLN A 220 -30.69 -6.14 -4.23
CA GLN A 220 -31.23 -6.09 -2.85
C GLN A 220 -31.80 -4.70 -2.48
N HIS A 221 -31.99 -4.42 -1.17
CA HIS A 221 -32.42 -3.12 -0.64
C HIS A 221 -31.34 -2.01 -0.72
N GLY A 222 -30.34 -2.15 -1.60
CA GLY A 222 -29.18 -1.26 -1.65
C GLY A 222 -29.50 0.14 -2.20
N HIS A 223 -28.90 1.16 -1.60
CA HIS A 223 -29.04 2.56 -2.04
C HIS A 223 -28.07 2.97 -3.16
N LEU A 224 -27.06 2.14 -3.48
CA LEU A 224 -26.03 2.42 -4.50
C LEU A 224 -26.34 1.72 -5.83
N LYS A 225 -26.62 2.51 -6.87
CA LYS A 225 -26.88 2.04 -8.25
C LYS A 225 -25.65 2.17 -9.14
N VAL A 226 -24.93 3.29 -9.03
CA VAL A 226 -23.73 3.56 -9.83
C VAL A 226 -22.59 4.03 -8.95
N LEU A 227 -21.43 3.39 -9.14
CA LEU A 227 -20.17 3.79 -8.56
C LEU A 227 -19.23 4.31 -9.65
N ILE A 228 -18.90 5.60 -9.62
CA ILE A 228 -17.86 6.19 -10.48
C ILE A 228 -16.51 5.95 -9.81
N ALA A 229 -15.71 5.03 -10.34
CA ALA A 229 -14.42 4.65 -9.78
C ALA A 229 -13.29 5.28 -10.60
N ILE A 230 -12.58 6.24 -10.01
CA ILE A 230 -11.43 6.91 -10.63
C ILE A 230 -10.16 6.41 -9.96
N ASP A 231 -9.33 5.71 -10.74
CA ASP A 231 -8.06 5.13 -10.30
C ASP A 231 -6.89 6.03 -10.75
N GLU A 232 -5.84 6.09 -9.94
CA GLU A 232 -4.70 7.03 -10.10
C GLU A 232 -5.14 8.51 -10.27
N PRO A 233 -6.04 9.03 -9.41
CA PRO A 233 -6.63 10.34 -9.58
C PRO A 233 -5.64 11.49 -9.33
N SER A 234 -4.45 11.25 -8.77
CA SER A 234 -3.35 12.23 -8.62
C SER A 234 -3.04 12.99 -9.91
N ASN A 235 -3.26 12.37 -11.07
CA ASN A 235 -3.09 12.97 -12.38
C ASN A 235 -4.08 14.13 -12.67
N LEU A 236 -5.09 14.35 -11.83
CA LEU A 236 -5.99 15.52 -11.87
C LEU A 236 -5.52 16.67 -10.96
N MET A 237 -4.51 16.46 -10.12
CA MET A 237 -4.04 17.46 -9.15
C MET A 237 -3.08 18.47 -9.78
N ASP A 238 -2.13 17.99 -10.61
CA ASP A 238 -1.09 18.83 -11.20
C ASP A 238 -1.60 19.84 -12.25
N PRO A 239 -2.54 19.49 -13.14
CA PRO A 239 -3.05 20.44 -14.12
C PRO A 239 -3.91 21.51 -13.45
N ILE A 240 -3.50 22.77 -13.54
CA ILE A 240 -4.25 23.94 -13.08
C ILE A 240 -5.03 24.55 -14.23
N ASP A 241 -6.33 24.76 -14.02
CA ASP A 241 -7.18 25.50 -14.94
C ASP A 241 -6.89 27.00 -14.84
N LYS A 242 -6.45 27.59 -15.95
CA LYS A 242 -6.04 29.02 -15.97
C LYS A 242 -7.20 29.99 -15.78
N ASN A 243 -8.44 29.59 -16.05
CA ASN A 243 -9.60 30.46 -15.93
C ASN A 243 -10.07 30.56 -14.48
N HIS A 244 -9.96 29.46 -13.72
CA HIS A 244 -10.45 29.36 -12.35
C HIS A 244 -9.35 29.30 -11.28
N ASP A 245 -8.08 29.19 -11.69
CA ASP A 245 -6.90 29.05 -10.83
C ASP A 245 -7.02 27.92 -9.78
N VAL A 246 -7.57 26.79 -10.23
CA VAL A 246 -7.75 25.58 -9.41
C VAL A 246 -7.38 24.33 -10.20
N SER A 247 -7.06 23.24 -9.48
CA SER A 247 -6.77 21.96 -10.13
C SER A 247 -7.96 21.40 -10.89
N TYR A 248 -7.68 20.55 -11.88
CA TYR A 248 -8.68 19.79 -12.62
C TYR A 248 -9.53 18.93 -11.69
N PHE A 249 -8.94 18.38 -10.62
CA PHE A 249 -9.66 17.67 -9.58
C PHE A 249 -10.73 18.53 -8.91
N CYS A 250 -10.41 19.78 -8.55
CA CYS A 250 -11.39 20.69 -7.94
C CYS A 250 -12.59 20.94 -8.87
N LEU A 251 -12.35 21.10 -10.18
CA LEU A 251 -13.43 21.28 -11.15
C LEU A 251 -14.24 19.99 -11.37
N PHE A 252 -13.59 18.83 -11.41
CA PHE A 252 -14.30 17.56 -11.48
C PHE A 252 -15.18 17.33 -10.25
N ARG A 253 -14.68 17.65 -9.05
CA ARG A 253 -15.44 17.61 -7.79
C ARG A 253 -16.65 18.56 -7.82
N ARG A 254 -16.50 19.77 -8.36
CA ARG A 254 -17.64 20.70 -8.57
C ARG A 254 -18.69 20.09 -9.50
N ALA A 255 -18.29 19.41 -10.57
CA ALA A 255 -19.24 18.71 -11.43
C ALA A 255 -19.94 17.54 -10.72
N LEU A 256 -19.23 16.80 -9.86
CA LEU A 256 -19.82 15.75 -9.01
C LEU A 256 -20.84 16.31 -8.01
N SER A 257 -20.63 17.51 -7.46
CA SER A 257 -21.56 18.12 -6.49
C SER A 257 -22.90 18.55 -7.09
N GLU A 258 -23.00 18.62 -8.42
CA GLU A 258 -24.25 18.85 -9.15
C GLU A 258 -25.14 17.61 -9.25
N ILE A 259 -24.64 16.42 -8.87
CA ILE A 259 -25.39 15.17 -8.89
C ILE A 259 -26.54 15.24 -7.86
N PRO A 260 -27.81 14.98 -8.24
CA PRO A 260 -28.93 15.01 -7.31
C PRO A 260 -28.82 13.96 -6.20
N ALA A 261 -29.29 14.32 -5.01
CA ALA A 261 -29.46 13.40 -3.88
C ALA A 261 -30.45 12.27 -4.23
N GLU A 262 -30.36 11.15 -3.49
CA GLU A 262 -31.29 10.01 -3.58
C GLU A 262 -31.34 9.31 -4.96
N LYS A 263 -30.35 9.55 -5.82
CA LYS A 263 -30.24 8.86 -7.13
C LYS A 263 -29.34 7.63 -7.11
N GLY A 264 -28.73 7.32 -5.97
CA GLY A 264 -27.86 6.17 -5.78
C GLY A 264 -26.58 6.24 -6.61
N ILE A 265 -26.04 7.45 -6.79
CA ILE A 265 -24.80 7.70 -7.54
C ILE A 265 -23.75 8.13 -6.52
N PHE A 266 -22.62 7.45 -6.53
CA PHE A 266 -21.50 7.79 -5.66
C PHE A 266 -20.18 7.59 -6.39
N SER A 267 -19.13 8.24 -5.90
CA SER A 267 -17.80 8.19 -6.53
C SER A 267 -16.74 7.71 -5.55
N VAL A 268 -15.71 7.06 -6.08
CA VAL A 268 -14.57 6.59 -5.29
C VAL A 268 -13.27 6.90 -6.01
N PHE A 269 -12.32 7.44 -5.25
CA PHE A 269 -10.97 7.75 -5.71
C PHE A 269 -9.99 6.74 -5.09
N THR A 270 -9.34 5.92 -5.91
CA THR A 270 -8.27 5.01 -5.46
C THR A 270 -6.93 5.62 -5.81
N ASP A 271 -6.23 6.17 -4.82
CA ASP A 271 -4.87 6.66 -5.03
C ASP A 271 -3.88 5.95 -4.11
N THR A 272 -2.69 5.73 -4.65
CA THR A 272 -1.52 5.30 -3.90
C THR A 272 -0.49 6.38 -3.75
N THR A 273 -0.61 7.51 -4.46
CA THR A 273 0.47 8.48 -4.75
C THR A 273 0.24 9.90 -4.27
N SER A 274 -0.99 10.24 -3.93
CA SER A 274 -1.32 11.57 -3.42
C SER A 274 -1.45 11.59 -1.90
N LYS A 275 -1.14 12.76 -1.34
CA LYS A 275 -1.46 13.05 0.06
C LYS A 275 -2.98 12.96 0.22
N VAL A 276 -3.47 12.28 1.25
CA VAL A 276 -4.92 12.20 1.55
C VAL A 276 -5.55 13.60 1.58
N ALA A 277 -4.82 14.60 2.10
CA ALA A 277 -5.21 16.00 2.11
C ALA A 277 -5.47 16.61 0.72
N ASN A 278 -4.88 16.08 -0.36
CA ASN A 278 -5.09 16.59 -1.72
C ASN A 278 -6.48 16.22 -2.26
N PHE A 279 -6.95 15.01 -1.95
CA PHE A 279 -8.29 14.53 -2.32
C PHE A 279 -9.35 14.91 -1.31
N SER A 280 -8.93 15.38 -0.14
CA SER A 280 -9.80 15.70 0.97
C SER A 280 -9.17 16.76 1.88
N PRO A 281 -9.03 18.00 1.39
CA PRO A 281 -8.44 19.07 2.18
C PRO A 281 -9.31 19.43 3.37
N SER A 282 -8.71 20.04 4.41
CA SER A 282 -9.48 20.63 5.49
C SER A 282 -10.35 21.77 4.92
N SER A 283 -11.50 22.02 5.57
CA SER A 283 -12.50 22.97 5.06
C SER A 283 -11.95 24.40 4.88
N THR A 284 -10.92 24.77 5.64
CA THR A 284 -10.25 26.08 5.56
C THR A 284 -9.29 26.20 4.38
N GLU A 285 -8.75 25.09 3.90
CA GLU A 285 -7.73 25.07 2.82
C GLU A 285 -8.34 24.78 1.45
N ASP A 286 -9.63 24.42 1.38
CA ASP A 286 -10.28 24.00 0.14
C ASP A 286 -10.62 25.17 -0.81
N PRO A 287 -9.93 25.31 -1.97
CA PRO A 287 -10.21 26.39 -2.92
C PRO A 287 -11.54 26.17 -3.66
N SER A 288 -12.03 24.93 -3.72
CA SER A 288 -13.24 24.60 -4.48
C SER A 288 -14.53 25.06 -3.82
N ALA A 289 -14.53 25.20 -2.49
CA ALA A 289 -15.67 25.62 -1.67
C ALA A 289 -15.91 27.14 -1.71
N ARG A 290 -14.89 27.94 -2.08
CA ARG A 290 -14.99 29.40 -2.12
C ARG A 290 -16.04 29.85 -3.14
N GLY A 291 -17.11 30.51 -2.66
CA GLY A 291 -18.15 31.11 -3.51
C GLY A 291 -19.27 30.17 -3.98
N HIS A 292 -19.26 28.89 -3.58
CA HIS A 292 -20.33 27.95 -3.87
C HIS A 292 -21.05 27.56 -2.58
N GLN A 293 -22.39 27.64 -2.53
CA GLN A 293 -23.22 27.23 -1.38
C GLN A 293 -23.23 25.69 -1.24
N LEU A 294 -22.08 25.10 -0.97
CA LEU A 294 -21.88 23.67 -0.72
C LEU A 294 -21.77 23.43 0.79
N GLY A 295 -22.13 22.22 1.21
CA GLY A 295 -21.80 21.74 2.55
C GLY A 295 -20.29 21.71 2.79
N TYR A 296 -19.88 21.68 4.06
CA TYR A 296 -18.48 21.73 4.46
C TYR A 296 -17.87 20.34 4.70
N GLU A 297 -18.69 19.27 4.75
CA GLU A 297 -18.24 17.93 5.11
C GLU A 297 -17.77 17.10 3.90
N LEU A 298 -16.91 16.11 4.17
CA LEU A 298 -16.47 15.10 3.22
C LEU A 298 -16.72 13.72 3.81
N PHE A 299 -17.08 12.74 2.97
CA PHE A 299 -17.27 11.36 3.43
C PHE A 299 -15.96 10.72 3.88
N ALA A 300 -16.00 9.99 5.00
CA ALA A 300 -14.82 9.40 5.60
C ALA A 300 -14.08 8.47 4.62
N PRO A 301 -12.74 8.53 4.54
CA PRO A 301 -11.95 7.66 3.69
C PRO A 301 -12.02 6.20 4.14
N ILE A 302 -11.97 5.29 3.18
CA ILE A 302 -11.93 3.84 3.41
C ILE A 302 -10.47 3.38 3.34
N TYR A 303 -9.84 3.16 4.49
CA TYR A 303 -8.43 2.75 4.58
C TYR A 303 -8.20 1.38 5.25
N LYS A 304 -9.24 0.83 5.88
CA LYS A 304 -9.22 -0.50 6.50
C LYS A 304 -9.56 -1.58 5.48
N ILE A 305 -8.62 -1.86 4.58
CA ILE A 305 -8.76 -2.95 3.60
C ILE A 305 -8.01 -4.17 4.12
N SER A 306 -8.73 -5.18 4.58
CA SER A 306 -8.19 -6.36 5.28
C SER A 306 -7.54 -7.39 4.33
N THR A 307 -6.62 -6.94 3.46
CA THR A 307 -6.01 -7.77 2.41
C THR A 307 -4.62 -8.35 2.76
N LEU A 308 -4.09 -8.05 3.94
CA LEU A 308 -2.85 -8.64 4.42
C LEU A 308 -3.02 -10.15 4.70
N ASP A 309 -2.00 -10.92 4.35
CA ASP A 309 -1.91 -12.36 4.58
C ASP A 309 -3.11 -13.12 3.98
N LEU A 310 -3.66 -12.66 2.84
CA LEU A 310 -4.85 -13.27 2.23
C LEU A 310 -4.63 -14.70 1.76
N PHE A 311 -3.43 -14.99 1.24
CA PHE A 311 -3.08 -16.28 0.64
C PHE A 311 -2.15 -17.10 1.52
N VAL A 312 -2.01 -16.75 2.80
CA VAL A 312 -1.26 -17.58 3.74
C VAL A 312 -2.02 -18.88 3.96
N ASP A 313 -1.31 -20.00 3.84
CA ASP A 313 -1.86 -21.33 4.08
C ASP A 313 -2.53 -21.43 5.46
N ASP A 314 -3.54 -22.31 5.57
CA ASP A 314 -4.29 -22.54 6.79
C ASP A 314 -3.36 -22.62 8.02
N VAL A 315 -3.60 -21.78 9.02
CA VAL A 315 -2.82 -21.73 10.28
C VAL A 315 -2.78 -23.11 10.95
N ASN A 316 -3.78 -23.97 10.67
CA ASN A 316 -3.84 -25.34 11.15
C ASN A 316 -2.92 -26.33 10.39
N LYS A 317 -2.20 -25.86 9.36
CA LYS A 317 -1.25 -26.64 8.56
C LYS A 317 0.13 -25.96 8.56
N PRO A 318 0.81 -25.91 9.73
CA PRO A 318 2.13 -25.32 9.82
C PRO A 318 3.15 -26.10 8.97
N PRO A 319 4.24 -25.44 8.52
CA PRO A 319 5.30 -26.10 7.76
C PRO A 319 5.93 -27.23 8.60
N LYS A 320 6.13 -28.38 7.97
CA LYS A 320 6.60 -29.60 8.67
C LYS A 320 8.11 -29.68 8.81
N ASN A 321 8.85 -28.89 8.03
CA ASN A 321 10.31 -28.93 7.96
C ASN A 321 10.88 -27.57 7.50
N TRP A 322 12.20 -27.40 7.62
CA TRP A 322 12.90 -26.16 7.24
C TRP A 322 12.74 -25.80 5.76
N ARG A 323 12.66 -26.77 4.85
CA ARG A 323 12.48 -26.52 3.42
C ARG A 323 11.10 -25.91 3.14
N GLU A 324 10.07 -26.44 3.78
CA GLU A 324 8.72 -25.86 3.73
C GLU A 324 8.68 -24.49 4.41
N LEU A 325 9.41 -24.28 5.52
CA LEU A 325 9.53 -23.02 6.26
C LEU A 325 10.36 -21.95 5.52
N GLU A 326 11.24 -22.31 4.61
CA GLU A 326 12.04 -21.35 3.85
C GLU A 326 11.54 -21.20 2.40
N SER A 327 10.47 -21.92 2.05
CA SER A 327 9.92 -21.91 0.69
C SER A 327 9.48 -20.52 0.22
N PRO A 328 9.96 -20.05 -0.93
CA PRO A 328 9.54 -18.79 -1.52
C PRO A 328 8.03 -18.70 -1.79
N ALA A 329 7.42 -19.81 -2.20
CA ALA A 329 5.98 -19.89 -2.48
C ALA A 329 5.13 -19.53 -1.25
N ARG A 330 5.60 -19.89 -0.06
CA ARG A 330 4.94 -19.57 1.21
C ARG A 330 5.30 -18.17 1.67
N LEU A 331 6.59 -17.82 1.64
CA LEU A 331 7.09 -16.56 2.17
C LEU A 331 6.54 -15.33 1.45
N PHE A 332 6.33 -15.40 0.12
CA PHE A 332 5.71 -14.31 -0.64
C PHE A 332 4.20 -14.14 -0.40
N ASN A 333 3.53 -15.07 0.28
CA ASN A 333 2.12 -14.93 0.66
C ASN A 333 1.93 -14.10 1.95
N TYR A 334 3.01 -13.85 2.71
CA TYR A 334 2.97 -13.00 3.91
C TYR A 334 3.08 -11.52 3.53
N GLY A 335 1.98 -10.79 3.72
CA GLY A 335 1.82 -9.38 3.39
C GLY A 335 0.79 -9.12 2.30
N CYS A 336 1.05 -8.11 1.47
CA CYS A 336 0.17 -7.74 0.36
C CYS A 336 -0.03 -8.91 -0.65
N PRO A 337 -1.27 -9.11 -1.15
CA PRO A 337 -1.64 -10.29 -1.93
C PRO A 337 -0.91 -10.44 -3.27
N PHE A 338 -0.45 -9.32 -3.84
CA PHE A 338 0.19 -9.28 -5.15
C PHE A 338 1.42 -10.19 -5.27
N TYR A 339 2.31 -10.18 -4.26
CA TYR A 339 3.63 -10.77 -4.40
C TYR A 339 3.59 -12.29 -4.53
N GLY A 340 2.76 -12.95 -3.74
CA GLY A 340 2.52 -14.39 -3.84
C GLY A 340 1.92 -14.80 -5.19
N LEU A 341 0.92 -14.04 -5.67
CA LEU A 341 0.30 -14.27 -6.97
C LEU A 341 1.29 -14.07 -8.13
N TYR A 342 2.06 -12.99 -8.09
CA TYR A 342 3.06 -12.70 -9.11
C TYR A 342 4.14 -13.78 -9.14
N PHE A 343 4.69 -14.17 -7.97
CA PHE A 343 5.69 -15.22 -7.89
C PHE A 343 5.18 -16.55 -8.48
N LYS A 344 3.95 -16.95 -8.13
CA LYS A 344 3.34 -18.18 -8.64
C LYS A 344 3.15 -18.14 -10.15
N GLY A 345 2.63 -17.02 -10.68
CA GLY A 345 2.44 -16.86 -12.12
C GLY A 345 3.77 -16.78 -12.89
N ALA A 346 4.75 -16.04 -12.38
CA ALA A 346 6.08 -15.95 -12.97
C ALA A 346 6.78 -17.30 -13.02
N THR A 347 6.66 -18.12 -11.96
CA THR A 347 7.18 -19.49 -11.89
C THR A 347 6.50 -20.39 -12.91
N ALA A 348 5.16 -20.35 -12.99
CA ALA A 348 4.39 -21.16 -13.94
C ALA A 348 4.73 -20.84 -15.41
N LYS A 349 5.11 -19.59 -15.71
CA LYS A 349 5.52 -19.15 -17.05
C LYS A 349 7.00 -19.35 -17.34
N GLY A 350 7.78 -19.93 -16.43
CA GLY A 350 9.22 -20.13 -16.62
C GLY A 350 10.02 -18.83 -16.70
N THR A 351 9.58 -17.78 -15.99
CA THR A 351 10.34 -16.51 -15.91
C THR A 351 11.72 -16.78 -15.29
N PRO A 352 12.83 -16.30 -15.89
CA PRO A 352 14.14 -16.39 -15.25
C PRO A 352 14.15 -15.66 -13.90
N ASP A 353 14.65 -16.33 -12.86
CA ASP A 353 14.75 -15.80 -11.48
C ASP A 353 13.43 -15.15 -10.96
N PRO A 354 12.34 -15.94 -10.79
CA PRO A 354 11.06 -15.41 -10.33
C PRO A 354 11.16 -14.82 -8.91
N ILE A 355 12.09 -15.34 -8.09
CA ILE A 355 12.36 -14.87 -6.74
C ILE A 355 12.94 -13.45 -6.77
N GLY A 356 14.05 -13.26 -7.50
CA GLY A 356 14.72 -11.98 -7.61
C GLY A 356 13.84 -10.94 -8.30
N LYS A 357 13.05 -11.33 -9.30
CA LYS A 357 12.07 -10.45 -9.96
C LYS A 357 10.98 -9.97 -8.99
N THR A 358 10.40 -10.89 -8.20
CA THR A 358 9.37 -10.53 -7.20
C THR A 358 9.93 -9.59 -6.13
N ALA A 359 11.13 -9.88 -5.60
CA ALA A 359 11.81 -9.03 -4.64
C ALA A 359 12.21 -7.66 -5.21
N MET A 360 12.57 -7.60 -6.50
CA MET A 360 12.87 -6.34 -7.20
C MET A 360 11.63 -5.44 -7.28
N ILE A 361 10.47 -6.00 -7.67
CA ILE A 361 9.20 -5.24 -7.72
C ILE A 361 8.84 -4.71 -6.33
N ALA A 362 9.03 -5.52 -5.28
CA ALA A 362 8.81 -5.07 -3.91
C ALA A 362 9.73 -3.94 -3.49
N GLY A 363 11.03 -4.04 -3.81
CA GLY A 363 11.99 -2.97 -3.56
C GLY A 363 11.66 -1.69 -4.31
N ALA A 364 11.21 -1.81 -5.56
CA ALA A 364 10.83 -0.67 -6.38
C ALA A 364 9.61 0.08 -5.81
N LYS A 365 8.57 -0.66 -5.39
CA LYS A 365 7.39 -0.06 -4.74
C LYS A 365 7.68 0.45 -3.33
N LEU A 366 8.60 -0.16 -2.58
CA LEU A 366 9.00 0.31 -1.25
C LEU A 366 9.81 1.62 -1.32
N LEU A 367 10.68 1.76 -2.33
CA LEU A 367 11.59 2.91 -2.45
C LEU A 367 11.08 3.99 -3.41
N GLY A 368 9.97 3.74 -4.10
CA GLY A 368 9.38 4.65 -5.09
C GLY A 368 10.30 4.88 -6.29
N LEU A 369 11.09 3.89 -6.70
CA LEU A 369 12.05 3.97 -7.81
C LEU A 369 12.17 2.61 -8.48
N SER A 370 12.23 2.57 -9.81
CA SER A 370 12.38 1.29 -10.55
C SER A 370 13.79 0.73 -10.53
N ARG A 371 14.75 1.51 -10.04
CA ARG A 371 16.11 1.07 -9.75
C ARG A 371 16.49 1.30 -8.28
N PRO A 372 17.46 0.54 -7.74
CA PRO A 372 18.00 0.81 -6.43
C PRO A 372 18.55 2.25 -6.32
N PRO A 373 18.19 3.02 -5.28
CA PRO A 373 18.69 4.38 -5.08
C PRO A 373 20.19 4.39 -4.81
N THR A 374 20.85 5.46 -5.24
CA THR A 374 22.19 5.84 -4.78
C THR A 374 22.13 6.36 -3.34
N LEU A 375 23.30 6.55 -2.71
CA LEU A 375 23.36 7.07 -1.34
C LEU A 375 22.77 8.49 -1.22
N GLN A 376 22.91 9.31 -2.27
CA GLN A 376 22.36 10.67 -2.31
C GLN A 376 20.84 10.65 -2.45
N GLU A 377 20.30 9.72 -3.23
CA GLU A 377 18.84 9.54 -3.43
C GLU A 377 18.11 8.95 -2.22
N LEU A 378 18.83 8.53 -1.17
CA LEU A 378 18.21 7.98 0.05
C LEU A 378 17.62 9.11 0.91
N THR A 379 16.41 9.56 0.59
CA THR A 379 15.68 10.58 1.36
C THR A 379 15.26 10.06 2.73
N PRO A 380 14.88 10.93 3.69
CA PRO A 380 14.34 10.48 4.99
C PRO A 380 13.19 9.48 4.84
N ALA A 381 12.25 9.74 3.92
CA ALA A 381 11.13 8.82 3.67
C ALA A 381 11.60 7.43 3.20
N ARG A 382 12.61 7.35 2.33
CA ARG A 382 13.20 6.06 1.91
C ARG A 382 13.94 5.36 3.05
N CYS A 383 14.62 6.11 3.92
CA CYS A 383 15.24 5.56 5.12
C CYS A 383 14.17 4.95 6.06
N PHE A 384 13.07 5.66 6.30
CA PHE A 384 11.95 5.16 7.10
C PHE A 384 11.22 3.99 6.45
N ALA A 385 11.14 3.93 5.13
CA ALA A 385 10.58 2.77 4.42
C ALA A 385 11.43 1.49 4.63
N LEU A 386 12.75 1.65 4.51
CA LEU A 386 13.71 0.55 4.73
C LEU A 386 13.70 0.08 6.18
N LEU A 387 13.76 1.01 7.14
CA LEU A 387 13.78 0.66 8.55
C LEU A 387 12.41 0.19 9.03
N GLY A 388 11.33 0.88 8.65
CA GLY A 388 9.95 0.54 9.02
C GLY A 388 9.60 -0.89 8.66
N SER A 389 9.91 -1.33 7.44
CA SER A 389 9.66 -2.71 6.98
C SER A 389 10.44 -3.79 7.73
N MET A 390 11.54 -3.46 8.42
CA MET A 390 12.38 -4.44 9.14
C MET A 390 12.28 -4.36 10.66
N ILE A 391 12.07 -3.17 11.23
CA ILE A 391 12.13 -2.94 12.69
C ILE A 391 10.89 -2.22 13.24
N GLN A 392 9.93 -1.86 12.38
CA GLN A 392 8.68 -1.17 12.72
C GLN A 392 8.93 0.15 13.48
N THR A 393 9.45 1.14 12.78
CA THR A 393 9.72 2.49 13.30
C THR A 393 8.41 3.23 13.57
N ARG A 394 8.02 3.40 14.84
CA ARG A 394 6.78 4.13 15.21
C ARG A 394 6.97 5.63 15.03
N LEU A 395 6.56 6.14 13.89
CA LEU A 395 6.51 7.58 13.64
C LEU A 395 5.38 8.22 14.43
N GLY A 396 5.63 9.43 14.94
CA GLY A 396 4.62 10.25 15.61
C GLY A 396 3.46 10.55 14.67
N SER A 397 2.25 10.58 15.22
CA SER A 397 1.00 10.77 14.47
C SER A 397 0.97 12.08 13.66
N HIS A 398 1.62 13.13 14.17
CA HIS A 398 1.70 14.45 13.54
C HIS A 398 2.85 14.58 12.54
N SER A 399 3.64 13.53 12.32
CA SER A 399 4.78 13.63 11.41
C SER A 399 4.29 13.78 9.96
N PRO A 400 4.70 14.84 9.24
CA PRO A 400 4.28 15.05 7.85
C PRO A 400 4.78 13.94 6.92
N ILE A 401 5.78 13.17 7.35
CA ILE A 401 6.33 12.04 6.60
C ILE A 401 5.31 10.90 6.43
N ASN A 402 4.34 10.75 7.33
CA ASN A 402 3.35 9.65 7.27
C ASN A 402 2.58 9.66 5.94
N SER A 403 2.22 10.86 5.48
CA SER A 403 1.52 11.04 4.20
C SER A 403 2.38 10.55 3.03
N THR A 404 3.66 10.95 3.00
CA THR A 404 4.63 10.53 1.99
C THR A 404 4.90 9.02 2.03
N LEU A 405 4.94 8.41 3.21
CA LEU A 405 5.19 6.98 3.34
C LEU A 405 4.03 6.13 2.81
N VAL A 406 2.79 6.54 3.11
CA VAL A 406 1.58 5.92 2.54
C VAL A 406 1.54 6.13 1.04
N SER A 407 1.88 7.33 0.57
CA SER A 407 1.74 7.72 -0.82
C SER A 407 2.87 7.20 -1.73
N SER A 408 4.04 6.85 -1.22
CA SER A 408 5.18 6.60 -2.14
C SER A 408 6.09 5.47 -1.70
N HIS A 409 5.85 4.93 -0.51
CA HIS A 409 6.76 3.96 0.10
C HIS A 409 6.05 2.77 0.73
N ALA A 410 4.87 2.40 0.20
CA ALA A 410 4.12 1.21 0.58
C ALA A 410 3.77 1.08 2.08
N ALA A 411 3.76 2.18 2.84
CA ALA A 411 3.24 2.15 4.21
C ALA A 411 1.72 1.96 4.19
N HIS A 412 1.21 1.25 5.18
CA HIS A 412 -0.22 1.12 5.41
C HIS A 412 -0.74 2.35 6.16
N CYS A 413 -1.89 2.86 5.70
CA CYS A 413 -2.62 3.88 6.44
C CYS A 413 -3.38 3.20 7.59
N MET A 414 -2.98 3.51 8.82
CA MET A 414 -3.57 2.93 10.03
C MET A 414 -4.73 3.76 10.56
N PHE A 415 -4.66 5.07 10.35
CA PHE A 415 -5.65 6.01 10.83
C PHE A 415 -5.59 7.32 10.04
N ILE A 416 -6.76 7.92 9.84
CA ILE A 416 -6.95 9.27 9.34
C ILE A 416 -7.94 9.92 10.30
N ASP A 417 -7.62 11.09 10.83
CA ASP A 417 -8.54 11.82 11.70
C ASP A 417 -9.69 12.47 10.90
N SER A 418 -10.69 13.00 11.61
CA SER A 418 -11.86 13.61 10.97
C SER A 418 -11.53 14.85 10.16
N THR A 419 -10.52 15.63 10.56
CA THR A 419 -10.05 16.82 9.84
C THR A 419 -9.13 16.47 8.66
N ARG A 420 -8.59 15.24 8.64
CA ARG A 420 -7.68 14.68 7.63
C ARG A 420 -6.32 15.37 7.58
N GLU A 421 -5.98 16.09 8.65
CA GLU A 421 -4.69 16.71 8.85
C GLU A 421 -3.70 15.71 9.48
N MET A 422 -4.21 14.70 10.18
CA MET A 422 -3.43 13.63 10.78
C MET A 422 -3.59 12.33 10.00
N ILE A 423 -2.45 11.78 9.59
CA ILE A 423 -2.37 10.44 9.00
C ILE A 423 -1.37 9.66 9.83
N VAL A 424 -1.78 8.49 10.30
CA VAL A 424 -0.87 7.54 10.94
C VAL A 424 -0.52 6.47 9.92
N SER A 425 0.77 6.30 9.66
CA SER A 425 1.30 5.25 8.78
C SER A 425 2.05 4.20 9.60
N ASP A 426 1.99 2.95 9.15
CA ASP A 426 2.81 1.88 9.72
C ASP A 426 3.23 0.89 8.63
N TYR A 427 4.28 0.12 8.93
CA TYR A 427 4.74 -1.02 8.14
C TYR A 427 4.36 -2.29 8.89
N PRO A 428 3.14 -2.84 8.67
CA PRO A 428 2.78 -4.12 9.23
C PRO A 428 3.76 -5.20 8.75
N PRO A 429 3.92 -6.31 9.50
CA PRO A 429 4.80 -7.42 9.15
C PRO A 429 4.57 -7.92 7.72
N GLN A 430 5.56 -7.69 6.84
CA GLN A 430 5.52 -8.10 5.44
C GLN A 430 6.88 -8.63 5.03
N PHE A 431 6.94 -9.94 4.86
CA PHE A 431 8.19 -10.64 4.58
C PHE A 431 8.91 -10.07 3.36
N VAL A 432 8.16 -9.80 2.29
CA VAL A 432 8.70 -9.37 1.00
C VAL A 432 9.36 -7.98 1.04
N TYR A 433 8.78 -7.02 1.77
CA TYR A 433 9.36 -5.69 1.91
C TYR A 433 10.61 -5.73 2.80
N ALA A 434 10.57 -6.50 3.89
CA ALA A 434 11.75 -6.74 4.73
C ALA A 434 12.90 -7.39 3.95
N ALA A 435 12.59 -8.38 3.11
CA ALA A 435 13.55 -9.03 2.22
C ALA A 435 14.17 -8.04 1.21
N ALA A 436 13.34 -7.19 0.59
CA ALA A 436 13.81 -6.17 -0.34
C ALA A 436 14.68 -5.10 0.34
N ALA A 437 14.28 -4.63 1.53
CA ALA A 437 15.04 -3.68 2.34
C ALA A 437 16.40 -4.27 2.76
N SER A 438 16.39 -5.52 3.21
CA SER A 438 17.60 -6.26 3.56
C SER A 438 18.55 -6.39 2.35
N LYS A 439 18.04 -6.83 1.19
CA LYS A 439 18.82 -6.95 -0.06
C LYS A 439 19.52 -5.63 -0.43
N TYR A 440 18.86 -4.50 -0.21
CA TYR A 440 19.42 -3.18 -0.49
C TYR A 440 20.52 -2.80 0.51
N LEU A 441 20.23 -2.87 1.81
CA LEU A 441 21.12 -2.40 2.87
C LEU A 441 22.36 -3.27 3.07
N VAL A 442 22.26 -4.57 2.79
CA VAL A 442 23.35 -5.54 2.92
C VAL A 442 24.53 -5.25 1.98
N LYS A 443 24.28 -4.58 0.85
CA LYS A 443 25.29 -4.28 -0.17
C LYS A 443 26.20 -3.10 0.18
N LYS A 444 25.75 -2.16 1.01
CA LYS A 444 26.44 -0.88 1.26
C LYS A 444 26.30 -0.45 2.72
N ASP A 445 27.37 -0.59 3.49
CA ASP A 445 27.41 -0.19 4.90
C ASP A 445 27.11 1.31 5.10
N ALA A 446 27.48 2.15 4.12
CA ALA A 446 27.15 3.58 4.12
C ALA A 446 25.62 3.85 4.12
N CYS A 447 24.82 2.99 3.47
CA CYS A 447 23.36 3.12 3.47
C CYS A 447 22.78 2.82 4.86
N TRP A 448 23.34 1.83 5.56
CA TRP A 448 22.99 1.54 6.96
C TRP A 448 23.29 2.74 7.86
N VAL A 449 24.50 3.30 7.76
CA VAL A 449 24.90 4.48 8.55
C VAL A 449 23.97 5.66 8.28
N LYS A 450 23.61 5.91 7.02
CA LYS A 450 22.66 6.97 6.68
C LYS A 450 21.28 6.73 7.30
N CYS A 451 20.71 5.53 7.16
CA CYS A 451 19.40 5.20 7.74
C CYS A 451 19.39 5.38 9.27
N ILE A 452 20.44 4.92 9.96
CA ILE A 452 20.54 5.06 11.42
C ILE A 452 20.66 6.54 11.83
N LYS A 453 21.40 7.35 11.07
CA LYS A 453 21.50 8.79 11.31
C LYS A 453 20.15 9.48 11.17
N GLU A 454 19.40 9.20 10.10
CA GLU A 454 18.04 9.75 9.93
C GLU A 454 17.10 9.32 11.08
N LEU A 455 17.16 8.06 11.52
CA LEU A 455 16.37 7.61 12.67
C LEU A 455 16.79 8.33 13.96
N ALA A 456 18.08 8.52 14.18
CA ALA A 456 18.59 9.21 15.36
C ALA A 456 18.14 10.68 15.39
N ILE A 457 18.17 11.37 14.25
CA ILE A 457 17.65 12.74 14.10
C ILE A 457 16.17 12.76 14.47
N ALA A 458 15.36 11.86 13.90
CA ALA A 458 13.93 11.81 14.19
C ALA A 458 13.60 11.50 15.65
N VAL A 459 14.41 10.68 16.33
CA VAL A 459 14.28 10.45 17.78
C VAL A 459 14.60 11.73 18.56
N GLN A 460 15.66 12.46 18.19
CA GLN A 460 16.03 13.73 18.83
C GLN A 460 14.97 14.82 18.64
N GLU A 461 14.32 14.85 17.47
CA GLU A 461 13.24 15.79 17.13
C GLU A 461 11.88 15.39 17.71
N GLY A 462 11.78 14.25 18.42
CA GLY A 462 10.52 13.76 18.97
C GLY A 462 9.52 13.25 17.91
N LEU A 463 9.98 13.03 16.67
CA LEU A 463 9.20 12.43 15.58
C LEU A 463 8.99 10.93 15.76
N VAL A 464 9.70 10.30 16.70
CA VAL A 464 9.53 8.92 17.11
C VAL A 464 9.26 8.89 18.61
N ALA A 465 8.37 8.00 19.06
CA ALA A 465 8.01 7.90 20.48
C ALA A 465 9.26 7.66 21.37
N LEU A 466 9.51 8.56 22.32
CA LEU A 466 10.75 8.58 23.14
C LEU A 466 11.02 7.28 23.92
N GLY A 467 9.97 6.53 24.28
CA GLY A 467 10.08 5.25 24.98
C GLY A 467 10.63 4.10 24.13
N ASP A 468 10.75 4.27 22.82
CA ASP A 468 11.07 3.18 21.88
C ASP A 468 12.54 3.18 21.42
N ALA A 469 13.35 4.17 21.78
CA ALA A 469 14.72 4.33 21.24
C ALA A 469 15.62 3.10 21.53
N GLY A 470 15.63 2.61 22.77
CA GLY A 470 16.41 1.42 23.14
C GLY A 470 15.90 0.13 22.49
N GLU A 471 14.58 0.01 22.32
CA GLU A 471 13.98 -1.13 21.60
C GLU A 471 14.36 -1.10 20.12
N MET A 472 14.28 0.05 19.46
CA MET A 472 14.68 0.22 18.07
C MET A 472 16.16 -0.06 17.87
N ALA A 473 17.04 0.45 18.75
CA ALA A 473 18.46 0.15 18.73
C ALA A 473 18.71 -1.37 18.83
N THR A 474 17.99 -2.05 19.72
CA THR A 474 18.05 -3.52 19.84
C THR A 474 17.63 -4.21 18.54
N ARG A 475 16.50 -3.80 17.94
CA ARG A 475 16.02 -4.37 16.67
C ARG A 475 17.02 -4.16 15.53
N LEU A 476 17.63 -2.98 15.43
CA LEU A 476 18.69 -2.67 14.47
C LEU A 476 19.88 -3.64 14.61
N ILE A 477 20.38 -3.83 15.84
CA ILE A 477 21.50 -4.73 16.12
C ILE A 477 21.14 -6.17 15.73
N LEU A 478 19.94 -6.64 16.10
CA LEU A 478 19.50 -8.00 15.80
C LEU A 478 19.36 -8.26 14.30
N ILE A 479 18.73 -7.34 13.55
CA ILE A 479 18.63 -7.46 12.08
C ILE A 479 20.01 -7.44 11.44
N ARG A 480 20.88 -6.51 11.88
CA ARG A 480 22.22 -6.39 11.34
C ARG A 480 23.06 -7.63 11.59
N ALA A 481 22.96 -8.22 12.79
CA ALA A 481 23.61 -9.48 13.12
C ALA A 481 23.10 -10.63 12.25
N MET A 482 21.78 -10.73 12.04
CA MET A 482 21.18 -11.76 11.17
C MET A 482 21.72 -11.63 9.73
N GLN A 483 21.66 -10.42 9.17
CA GLN A 483 22.17 -10.12 7.83
C GLN A 483 23.65 -10.48 7.67
N LYS A 484 24.50 -10.11 8.64
CA LYS A 484 25.93 -10.43 8.60
C LYS A 484 26.20 -11.92 8.73
N THR A 485 25.39 -12.62 9.53
CA THR A 485 25.47 -14.08 9.68
C THR A 485 25.15 -14.76 8.34
N GLN A 486 24.07 -14.34 7.68
CA GLN A 486 23.67 -14.87 6.37
C GLN A 486 24.71 -14.58 5.28
N GLN A 487 25.32 -13.39 5.28
CA GLN A 487 26.44 -13.07 4.38
C GLN A 487 27.65 -13.98 4.59
N ARG A 488 27.99 -14.31 5.85
CA ARG A 488 29.16 -15.12 6.20
C ARG A 488 29.00 -16.57 5.78
N ILE A 489 27.82 -17.14 6.02
CA ILE A 489 27.54 -18.57 5.77
C ILE A 489 27.34 -18.83 4.26
N GLY A 490 26.98 -17.79 3.51
CA GLY A 490 26.49 -17.96 2.14
C GLY A 490 25.01 -18.35 2.16
N SER A 491 24.25 -17.82 1.21
CA SER A 491 22.86 -18.20 0.98
C SER A 491 22.83 -19.12 -0.25
N GLU A 492 21.96 -20.12 -0.27
CA GLU A 492 21.74 -20.90 -1.49
C GLU A 492 21.29 -19.96 -2.62
N GLU A 493 21.73 -20.21 -3.86
CA GLU A 493 21.42 -19.34 -5.01
C GLU A 493 19.90 -19.16 -5.24
N GLU A 494 19.09 -20.13 -4.79
CA GLU A 494 17.62 -20.13 -4.89
C GLU A 494 16.91 -19.51 -3.66
N SER A 495 17.64 -18.90 -2.71
CA SER A 495 17.03 -18.36 -1.48
C SER A 495 16.58 -16.90 -1.64
N ILE A 496 15.45 -16.56 -1.02
CA ILE A 496 15.03 -15.14 -0.92
C ILE A 496 16.04 -14.42 -0.01
N PRO A 497 16.46 -13.17 -0.32
CA PRO A 497 17.26 -12.38 0.60
C PRO A 497 16.63 -12.27 2.00
N GLY A 498 17.34 -12.73 3.03
CA GLY A 498 16.83 -12.80 4.40
C GLY A 498 15.88 -13.98 4.67
N GLY A 499 15.61 -14.83 3.68
CA GLY A 499 14.65 -15.94 3.75
C GLY A 499 15.22 -17.29 4.19
N SER A 500 16.48 -17.33 4.63
CA SER A 500 17.12 -18.56 5.12
C SER A 500 17.33 -18.51 6.63
N SER A 501 17.10 -19.63 7.31
CA SER A 501 17.44 -19.77 8.73
C SER A 501 18.93 -19.98 8.91
N VAL A 502 19.46 -19.50 10.04
CA VAL A 502 20.87 -19.68 10.44
C VAL A 502 20.96 -20.49 11.72
N ARG A 503 22.09 -21.17 11.95
CA ARG A 503 22.33 -21.84 13.24
C ARG A 503 22.43 -20.79 14.34
N LEU A 504 21.89 -21.12 15.51
CA LEU A 504 21.90 -20.24 16.67
C LEU A 504 23.34 -19.84 17.05
N VAL A 505 24.27 -20.79 17.06
CA VAL A 505 25.68 -20.52 17.36
C VAL A 505 26.34 -19.51 16.41
N ASP A 506 26.08 -19.59 15.10
CA ASP A 506 26.66 -18.66 14.12
C ASP A 506 26.12 -17.24 14.30
N PHE A 507 24.82 -17.13 14.60
CA PHE A 507 24.20 -15.86 14.90
C PHE A 507 24.75 -15.23 16.18
N LEU A 508 24.88 -16.01 17.25
CA LEU A 508 25.42 -15.52 18.52
C LEU A 508 26.90 -15.12 18.39
N GLU A 509 27.68 -15.86 17.60
CA GLU A 509 29.05 -15.49 17.27
C GLU A 509 29.10 -14.14 16.56
N THR A 510 28.23 -13.93 15.57
CA THR A 510 28.14 -12.66 14.85
C THR A 510 27.66 -11.52 15.74
N LEU A 511 26.66 -11.77 16.60
CA LEU A 511 26.06 -10.77 17.49
C LEU A 511 27.03 -10.32 18.58
N THR A 512 27.76 -11.27 19.19
CA THR A 512 28.63 -11.00 20.34
C THR A 512 30.09 -10.74 19.95
N GLY A 513 30.50 -11.20 18.77
CA GLY A 513 31.89 -11.23 18.33
C GLY A 513 32.76 -12.24 19.09
N LYS A 514 32.15 -13.21 19.79
CA LYS A 514 32.87 -14.23 20.57
C LYS A 514 32.91 -15.55 19.79
N PRO A 515 34.02 -16.28 19.82
CA PRO A 515 34.12 -17.55 19.11
C PRO A 515 33.21 -18.60 19.76
N ARG A 516 32.71 -19.53 18.94
CA ARG A 516 31.80 -20.61 19.35
C ARG A 516 32.30 -21.39 20.58
N GLU A 517 33.60 -21.64 20.67
CA GLU A 517 34.21 -22.42 21.75
C GLU A 517 33.99 -21.75 23.10
N ASN A 518 34.01 -20.42 23.14
CA ASN A 518 33.78 -19.67 24.38
C ASN A 518 32.32 -19.66 24.81
N MET A 519 31.38 -19.80 23.87
CA MET A 519 29.95 -19.91 24.17
C MET A 519 29.54 -21.31 24.65
N LEU A 520 30.27 -22.35 24.21
CA LEU A 520 29.99 -23.74 24.55
C LEU A 520 30.68 -24.21 25.85
N ARG A 521 31.63 -23.43 26.37
CA ARG A 521 32.33 -23.73 27.64
C ARG A 521 31.35 -23.93 28.80
N GLY A 522 31.40 -25.11 29.41
CA GLY A 522 30.57 -25.49 30.58
C GLY A 522 29.18 -26.06 30.25
N LEU A 523 28.78 -26.08 28.98
CA LEU A 523 27.45 -26.56 28.57
C LEU A 523 27.41 -28.05 28.17
N HIS A 524 28.57 -28.66 27.92
CA HIS A 524 28.71 -30.10 27.67
C HIS A 524 28.75 -30.92 28.97
N THR A 525 27.75 -30.72 29.82
CA THR A 525 27.47 -31.52 31.02
C THR A 525 26.12 -32.19 30.87
N GLU A 526 25.86 -33.35 31.50
CA GLU A 526 24.56 -34.02 31.38
C GLU A 526 23.39 -33.10 31.75
N GLN A 527 23.56 -32.26 32.78
CA GLN A 527 22.57 -31.28 33.22
C GLN A 527 22.27 -30.17 32.20
N ASN A 528 23.17 -29.91 31.24
CA ASN A 528 23.03 -28.87 30.23
C ASN A 528 22.93 -29.44 28.80
N ARG A 529 22.73 -30.75 28.64
CA ARG A 529 22.62 -31.43 27.33
C ARG A 529 21.63 -30.76 26.38
N ASN A 530 20.45 -30.37 26.88
CA ASN A 530 19.43 -29.68 26.07
C ASN A 530 19.90 -28.29 25.61
N LYS A 531 20.65 -27.55 26.45
CA LYS A 531 21.19 -26.23 26.10
C LYS A 531 22.33 -26.33 25.09
N SER A 532 23.24 -27.30 25.27
CA SER A 532 24.27 -27.61 24.28
C SER A 532 23.64 -28.01 22.95
N GLN A 533 22.63 -28.89 22.95
CA GLN A 533 21.94 -29.28 21.73
C GLN A 533 21.23 -28.11 21.04
N LEU A 534 20.57 -27.22 21.79
CA LEU A 534 19.94 -26.02 21.24
C LEU A 534 20.97 -25.05 20.64
N LEU A 535 22.10 -24.84 21.29
CA LEU A 535 23.15 -23.97 20.74
C LEU A 535 23.80 -24.57 19.49
N ASP A 536 24.10 -25.86 19.53
CA ASP A 536 24.81 -26.56 18.45
C ASP A 536 23.93 -26.83 17.22
N ARG A 537 22.66 -27.19 17.45
CA ARG A 537 21.73 -27.64 16.39
C ARG A 537 20.52 -26.74 16.19
N GLY A 538 20.23 -25.85 17.13
CA GLY A 538 19.12 -24.92 17.01
C GLY A 538 19.33 -23.98 15.85
N ARG A 539 18.23 -23.62 15.19
CA ARG A 539 18.20 -22.64 14.10
C ARG A 539 17.25 -21.53 14.47
N ILE A 540 17.55 -20.34 13.98
CA ILE A 540 16.72 -19.14 14.12
C ILE A 540 16.35 -18.61 12.74
N PHE A 541 15.15 -18.09 12.63
CA PHE A 541 14.63 -17.58 11.36
C PHE A 541 13.80 -16.32 11.58
N PHE A 542 14.31 -15.20 11.08
CA PHE A 542 13.56 -13.95 10.97
C PHE A 542 14.25 -12.99 9.98
N ASN A 543 13.47 -12.14 9.30
CA ASN A 543 14.00 -11.02 8.51
C ASN A 543 13.43 -9.66 8.92
N HIS A 544 12.44 -9.64 9.82
CA HIS A 544 11.87 -8.43 10.40
C HIS A 544 11.44 -8.65 11.85
N LEU A 545 11.25 -7.55 12.58
CA LEU A 545 10.72 -7.55 13.93
C LEU A 545 9.44 -6.74 14.03
N SER A 546 8.57 -7.17 14.94
CA SER A 546 7.34 -6.47 15.29
C SER A 546 7.24 -6.31 16.80
N ARG A 547 6.49 -5.30 17.23
CA ARG A 547 6.19 -5.07 18.64
C ARG A 547 4.98 -5.88 19.06
N ILE A 548 5.07 -6.51 20.22
CA ILE A 548 3.92 -7.09 20.91
C ILE A 548 3.77 -6.46 22.29
N GLU A 549 2.53 -6.29 22.71
CA GLU A 549 2.17 -5.67 24.00
C GLU A 549 1.81 -6.73 25.05
N TYR A 550 2.09 -8.00 24.75
CA TYR A 550 1.84 -9.15 25.61
C TYR A 550 3.07 -10.08 25.66
N THR A 551 3.10 -10.97 26.65
CA THR A 551 4.14 -12.02 26.72
C THR A 551 3.69 -13.20 25.87
N PRO A 552 4.46 -13.58 24.84
CA PRO A 552 4.04 -14.62 23.91
C PRO A 552 4.15 -16.00 24.54
N ASP A 553 3.17 -16.85 24.24
CA ASP A 553 3.24 -18.28 24.58
C ASP A 553 3.98 -19.09 23.50
N ALA A 554 4.03 -20.41 23.67
CA ALA A 554 4.71 -21.29 22.70
C ALA A 554 4.03 -21.31 21.32
N SER A 555 2.70 -21.15 21.26
CA SER A 555 1.92 -21.07 20.03
C SER A 555 2.23 -19.77 19.29
N ASP A 556 2.28 -18.65 20.01
CA ASP A 556 2.67 -17.35 19.47
C ASP A 556 4.08 -17.39 18.87
N LEU A 557 5.05 -17.96 19.59
CA LEU A 557 6.42 -18.11 19.10
C LEU A 557 6.51 -18.98 17.83
N MET A 558 5.71 -20.04 17.74
CA MET A 558 5.65 -20.88 16.54
C MET A 558 5.03 -20.13 15.36
N ASN A 559 3.98 -19.34 15.61
CA ASN A 559 3.37 -18.47 14.60
C ASN A 559 4.37 -17.42 14.10
N PHE A 560 5.14 -16.79 14.99
CA PHE A 560 6.17 -15.82 14.61
C PHE A 560 7.26 -16.47 13.75
N CYS A 561 7.75 -17.65 14.14
CA CYS A 561 8.70 -18.42 13.34
C CYS A 561 8.17 -18.69 11.92
N THR A 562 6.89 -19.09 11.83
CA THR A 562 6.22 -19.40 10.55
C THR A 562 6.15 -18.19 9.62
N LYS A 563 6.01 -16.98 10.18
CA LYS A 563 6.01 -15.67 9.49
C LYS A 563 7.41 -15.10 9.21
N ALA A 564 8.49 -15.77 9.64
CA ALA A 564 9.84 -15.20 9.71
C ALA A 564 9.89 -13.88 10.51
N LEU A 565 9.04 -13.78 11.52
CA LEU A 565 8.88 -12.63 12.38
C LEU A 565 9.57 -12.89 13.71
N ARG A 566 10.21 -11.87 14.28
CA ARG A 566 10.61 -11.88 15.68
C ARG A 566 9.85 -10.79 16.45
N SER A 567 9.29 -11.13 17.59
CA SER A 567 8.59 -10.18 18.44
C SER A 567 9.45 -9.67 19.59
N ASN A 568 9.31 -8.39 19.92
CA ASN A 568 9.83 -7.81 21.16
C ASN A 568 8.66 -7.43 22.07
N VAL A 569 8.72 -7.87 23.33
CA VAL A 569 7.73 -7.54 24.36
C VAL A 569 8.03 -6.15 24.93
N SER A 570 7.03 -5.28 24.99
CA SER A 570 7.17 -3.95 25.62
C SER A 570 7.46 -4.03 27.13
N GLY A 571 8.11 -2.99 27.67
CA GLY A 571 8.64 -2.93 29.03
C GLY A 571 7.71 -3.42 30.14
N GLY A 572 8.27 -4.24 31.05
CA GLY A 572 7.60 -4.84 32.21
C GLY A 572 7.85 -6.35 32.34
N SER A 573 8.17 -7.03 31.24
CA SER A 573 8.53 -8.45 31.25
C SER A 573 10.03 -8.66 31.50
N VAL A 574 10.34 -9.54 32.45
CA VAL A 574 11.70 -9.83 32.93
C VAL A 574 12.58 -10.47 31.84
N GLY A 575 12.03 -10.89 30.71
CA GLY A 575 12.70 -11.72 29.70
C GLY A 575 13.86 -11.05 28.94
N LEU A 576 13.68 -9.82 28.43
CA LEU A 576 14.73 -9.14 27.66
C LEU A 576 15.82 -8.55 28.57
N THR A 577 15.41 -8.01 29.73
CA THR A 577 16.33 -7.60 30.80
C THR A 577 17.11 -8.81 31.33
N SER A 578 16.51 -10.01 31.35
CA SER A 578 17.21 -11.26 31.70
C SER A 578 18.13 -11.76 30.59
N PHE A 579 17.81 -11.56 29.31
CA PHE A 579 18.70 -11.91 28.21
C PHE A 579 19.91 -10.96 28.13
N LEU A 580 19.68 -9.66 28.30
CA LEU A 580 20.74 -8.65 28.42
C LEU A 580 21.52 -8.78 29.73
N ARG A 581 20.88 -9.08 30.87
CA ARG A 581 21.58 -9.48 32.12
C ARG A 581 22.28 -10.82 31.98
N PHE A 582 21.80 -11.78 31.21
CA PHE A 582 22.53 -13.02 30.95
C PHE A 582 23.80 -12.74 30.14
N ILE A 583 23.75 -11.78 29.22
CA ILE A 583 24.91 -11.26 28.49
C ILE A 583 25.82 -10.36 29.36
N SER A 584 25.29 -9.73 30.40
CA SER A 584 26.05 -8.81 31.27
C SER A 584 26.62 -9.49 32.53
N ASP A 585 25.81 -10.25 33.26
CA ASP A 585 26.04 -10.70 34.65
C ASP A 585 26.63 -12.11 34.77
N ARG A 586 26.78 -12.90 33.70
CA ARG A 586 27.56 -14.15 33.76
C ARG A 586 28.57 -14.27 32.63
N HIS A 587 29.82 -13.94 32.97
CA HIS A 587 31.06 -14.21 32.22
C HIS A 587 31.30 -13.47 30.90
N LEU A 588 30.50 -12.48 30.51
CA LEU A 588 30.61 -11.88 29.18
C LEU A 588 31.02 -10.39 29.14
N GLY A 589 31.17 -9.68 30.26
CA GLY A 589 32.00 -8.47 30.38
C GLY A 589 31.76 -7.41 29.30
N LEU A 590 30.51 -7.14 28.95
CA LEU A 590 30.13 -6.01 28.10
C LEU A 590 29.55 -4.92 29.00
N ASN A 591 30.38 -3.91 29.30
CA ASN A 591 29.91 -2.65 29.87
C ASN A 591 29.13 -1.91 28.78
N LEU A 592 27.81 -2.08 28.76
CA LEU A 592 26.89 -1.17 28.10
C LEU A 592 26.43 -0.16 29.17
N GLN A 593 27.24 0.89 29.35
CA GLN A 593 26.79 2.11 30.01
C GLN A 593 26.41 3.12 28.92
N ASN A 594 25.17 3.60 29.02
CA ASN A 594 24.41 4.55 28.18
C ASN A 594 23.71 3.95 26.96
#